data_AF-A0A820BE13-F1
#
_entry.id   AF-A0A820BE13-F1
#
_cell.length_a   1.000
_cell.length_b   1.000
_cell.length_c   1.000
_cell.angle_alpha   90.00
_cell.angle_beta   90.00
_cell.angle_gamma   90.00
#
_symmetry.space_group_name_H-M   'P 1'
#
loop_
_entity.id
_entity.type
_entity.pdbx_description
1 polymer ?
#
loop_
_entity_poly.entity_id
_entity_poly.type
_entity_poly.pdbx_seq_one_letter_code
_entity_poly.pdbx_strand_id
1 'polypeptide(L)'
;MCAAHGTPLSAIARALIRNPKILFLDKDSENEKIAQEALDRAQQNRTSITIAHRLSTIENADIICIVHNGSIVKSGSDEEFLAMGGRYYRLATKGMR
;
A
#
# COMPACT_ATOMS: atom_id res chain seq x y z
N MET A 1 -15.78 2.09 -7.13
CA MET A 1 -14.79 2.64 -6.17
C MET A 1 -15.50 2.80 -4.84
N CYS A 2 -15.08 2.10 -3.78
CA CYS A 2 -15.60 2.33 -2.44
C CYS A 2 -14.73 3.39 -1.76
N ALA A 3 -15.15 4.65 -1.80
CA ALA A 3 -14.51 5.72 -1.03
C ALA A 3 -14.94 5.57 0.44
N ALA A 4 -13.99 5.19 1.29
CA ALA A 4 -14.17 4.86 2.68
C ALA A 4 -14.19 6.09 3.58
N HIS A 5 -15.30 6.83 3.62
CA HIS A 5 -15.53 7.84 4.67
C HIS A 5 -16.28 7.19 5.85
N GLY A 6 -15.51 6.72 6.82
CA GLY A 6 -15.92 6.05 8.05
C GLY A 6 -14.68 5.55 8.79
N THR A 7 -14.81 5.22 10.08
CA THR A 7 -13.74 4.56 10.83
C THR A 7 -13.17 3.37 10.03
N PRO A 8 -11.84 3.13 10.07
CA PRO A 8 -11.17 2.18 9.18
C PRO A 8 -11.85 0.80 9.17
N LEU A 9 -12.29 0.32 10.33
CA LEU A 9 -12.99 -0.97 10.47
C LEU A 9 -14.29 -1.08 9.68
N SER A 10 -15.12 -0.03 9.62
CA SER A 10 -16.39 -0.05 8.87
C SER A 10 -16.17 -0.14 7.36
N ALA A 11 -15.10 0.49 6.87
CA ALA A 11 -14.71 0.43 5.48
C ALA A 11 -14.12 -0.94 5.10
N ILE A 12 -13.25 -1.48 5.96
CA ILE A 12 -12.66 -2.81 5.78
C ILE A 12 -13.76 -3.88 5.78
N ALA A 13 -14.70 -3.82 6.73
CA ALA A 13 -15.85 -4.73 6.77
C ALA A 13 -16.66 -4.68 5.47
N ARG A 14 -16.97 -3.47 4.96
CA ARG A 14 -17.68 -3.30 3.69
C ARG A 14 -16.90 -3.85 2.48
N ALA A 15 -15.58 -3.64 2.45
CA ALA A 15 -14.71 -4.19 1.41
C ALA A 15 -14.65 -5.73 1.47
N LEU A 16 -14.58 -6.31 2.66
CA LEU A 16 -14.60 -7.76 2.86
C LEU A 16 -15.91 -8.38 2.38
N ILE A 17 -17.06 -7.84 2.80
CA ILE A 17 -18.40 -8.31 2.41
C ILE A 17 -18.58 -8.29 0.89
N ARG A 18 -18.07 -7.24 0.23
CA ARG A 18 -18.23 -7.09 -1.22
C ARG A 18 -17.30 -7.99 -2.05
N ASN A 19 -16.32 -8.62 -1.42
CA ASN A 19 -15.34 -9.52 -2.03
C ASN A 19 -14.77 -9.05 -3.39
N PRO A 20 -14.24 -7.82 -3.49
CA PRO A 20 -13.69 -7.32 -4.75
C PRO A 20 -12.40 -8.07 -5.10
N LYS A 21 -12.13 -8.24 -6.41
CA LYS A 21 -10.85 -8.79 -6.90
C LYS A 21 -9.69 -7.81 -6.74
N ILE A 22 -9.99 -6.51 -6.75
CA ILE A 22 -9.01 -5.42 -6.64
C ILE A 22 -9.38 -4.53 -5.44
N LEU A 23 -8.41 -4.30 -4.57
CA LEU A 23 -8.52 -3.45 -3.39
C LEU A 23 -7.64 -2.20 -3.59
N PHE A 24 -8.20 -1.03 -3.30
CA PHE A 24 -7.45 0.23 -3.28
C PHE A 24 -7.39 0.73 -1.84
N LEU A 25 -6.18 0.89 -1.32
CA LEU A 25 -5.91 1.32 0.05
C LEU A 25 -5.19 2.67 0.02
N ASP A 26 -5.88 3.71 0.47
CA ASP A 26 -5.36 5.07 0.54
C ASP A 26 -4.61 5.35 1.86
N LYS A 27 -4.64 4.40 2.81
CA LYS A 27 -3.97 4.52 4.10
C LYS A 27 -3.57 3.17 4.65
N ASP A 28 -2.43 3.13 5.33
CA ASP A 28 -2.03 2.02 6.18
C ASP A 28 -2.58 2.24 7.61
N SER A 29 -2.88 1.17 8.37
CA SER A 29 -3.64 1.25 9.63
C SER A 29 -2.84 0.92 10.89
N GLU A 30 -1.69 1.58 11.12
CA GLU A 30 -0.85 1.21 12.28
C GLU A 30 -1.39 1.63 13.66
N ASN A 31 -2.32 2.59 13.74
CA ASN A 31 -2.79 3.08 15.04
C ASN A 31 -3.74 2.10 15.75
N GLU A 32 -4.25 1.09 15.04
CA GLU A 32 -5.20 0.13 15.56
C GLU A 32 -4.85 -1.28 15.06
N LYS A 33 -4.23 -2.08 15.94
CA LYS A 33 -3.79 -3.45 15.63
C LYS A 33 -4.88 -4.30 14.97
N ILE A 34 -6.13 -4.16 15.42
CA ILE A 34 -7.29 -4.88 14.88
C ILE A 34 -7.56 -4.48 13.42
N ALA A 35 -7.44 -3.19 13.10
CA ALA A 35 -7.60 -2.71 11.72
C ALA A 35 -6.49 -3.26 10.82
N GLN A 36 -5.25 -3.33 11.32
CA GLN A 36 -4.13 -3.89 10.57
C GLN A 36 -4.35 -5.36 10.23
N GLU A 37 -4.69 -6.18 11.23
CA GLU A 37 -4.98 -7.60 11.00
C GLU A 37 -6.17 -7.80 10.04
N ALA A 38 -7.15 -6.90 10.07
CA ALA A 38 -8.29 -6.94 9.16
C ALA A 38 -7.90 -6.56 7.73
N LEU A 39 -7.00 -5.58 7.54
CA LEU A 39 -6.43 -5.25 6.23
C LEU A 39 -5.58 -6.38 5.67
N ASP A 40 -4.73 -7.01 6.47
CA ASP A 40 -3.88 -8.11 6.03
C ASP A 40 -4.75 -9.26 5.50
N ARG A 41 -5.79 -9.64 6.25
CA ARG A 41 -6.78 -10.63 5.80
C ARG A 41 -7.55 -10.19 4.56
N ALA A 42 -7.87 -8.89 4.45
CA ALA A 42 -8.59 -8.36 3.30
C ALA A 42 -7.76 -8.34 2.02
N GLN A 43 -6.44 -8.36 2.11
CA GLN A 43 -5.53 -8.36 0.97
C GLN A 43 -5.19 -9.77 0.47
N GLN A 44 -5.32 -10.79 1.32
CA GLN A 44 -5.05 -12.18 0.93
C GLN A 44 -5.84 -12.59 -0.31
N ASN A 45 -5.14 -13.19 -1.29
CA ASN A 45 -5.68 -13.67 -2.56
C ASN A 45 -6.37 -12.59 -3.41
N ARG A 46 -5.99 -11.32 -3.26
CA ARG A 46 -6.53 -10.19 -4.03
C ARG A 46 -5.40 -9.31 -4.55
N THR A 47 -5.66 -8.59 -5.64
CA THR A 47 -4.76 -7.54 -6.08
C THR A 47 -4.97 -6.31 -5.18
N SER A 48 -3.94 -5.90 -4.45
CA SER A 48 -3.98 -4.72 -3.59
C SER A 48 -3.11 -3.62 -4.19
N ILE A 49 -3.66 -2.40 -4.26
CA ILE A 49 -2.92 -1.20 -4.65
C ILE A 49 -2.98 -0.23 -3.47
N THR A 50 -1.82 0.01 -2.87
CA THR A 50 -1.70 0.84 -1.66
C THR A 50 -0.82 2.05 -1.93
N ILE A 51 -1.24 3.21 -1.43
CA ILE A 51 -0.38 4.40 -1.39
C ILE A 51 0.48 4.31 -0.13
N ALA A 52 1.77 4.05 -0.33
CA ALA A 52 2.71 3.90 0.77
C ALA A 52 3.12 5.27 1.33
N HIS A 53 2.93 5.45 2.63
CA HIS A 53 3.51 6.56 3.40
C HIS A 53 4.64 6.12 4.32
N ARG A 54 4.83 4.80 4.47
CA ARG A 54 5.78 4.17 5.38
C ARG A 54 6.63 3.15 4.66
N LEU A 55 7.81 2.93 5.21
CA LEU A 55 8.76 1.96 4.66
C LEU A 55 8.25 0.53 4.81
N SER A 56 7.61 0.21 5.94
CA SER A 56 6.97 -1.09 6.18
C SER A 56 5.97 -1.48 5.09
N THR A 57 5.22 -0.51 4.55
CA THR A 57 4.29 -0.76 3.43
C THR A 57 5.02 -1.08 2.12
N ILE A 58 6.20 -0.48 1.90
CA ILE A 58 7.06 -0.77 0.73
C ILE A 58 7.69 -2.15 0.85
N GLU A 59 8.25 -2.49 2.01
CA GLU A 59 8.97 -3.74 2.26
C GLU A 59 8.08 -4.98 2.02
N ASN A 60 6.78 -4.85 2.25
CA ASN A 60 5.81 -5.92 2.06
C ASN A 60 5.17 -5.94 0.66
N ALA A 61 5.55 -5.04 -0.25
CA ALA A 61 4.95 -4.94 -1.57
C ALA A 61 5.64 -5.85 -2.60
N ASP A 62 4.83 -6.57 -3.40
CA ASP A 62 5.35 -7.37 -4.52
C ASP A 62 6.00 -6.47 -5.60
N ILE A 63 5.40 -5.31 -5.86
CA ILE A 63 5.83 -4.33 -6.86
C ILE A 63 5.65 -2.92 -6.30
N ILE A 64 6.70 -2.12 -6.41
CA ILE A 64 6.72 -0.71 -6.03
C ILE A 64 6.71 0.14 -7.30
N CYS A 65 5.83 1.14 -7.35
CA CYS A 65 5.75 2.10 -8.45
C CYS A 65 6.03 3.51 -7.93
N ILE A 66 7.08 4.16 -8.44
CA ILE A 66 7.40 5.55 -8.10
C ILE A 66 6.72 6.46 -9.13
N VAL A 67 5.85 7.34 -8.64
CA VAL A 67 5.15 8.34 -9.45
C VAL A 67 5.78 9.71 -9.27
N HIS A 68 6.09 10.39 -10.37
CA HIS A 68 6.58 11.77 -10.37
C HIS A 68 5.95 12.54 -11.53
N ASN A 69 5.46 13.75 -11.27
CA ASN A 69 4.75 14.60 -12.25
C ASN A 69 3.65 13.86 -13.03
N GLY A 70 2.84 13.05 -12.33
CA GLY A 70 1.72 12.32 -12.91
C GLY A 70 2.09 11.11 -13.78
N SER A 71 3.37 10.72 -13.82
CA SER A 71 3.85 9.56 -14.58
C SER A 71 4.62 8.58 -13.70
N ILE A 72 4.56 7.28 -14.04
CA ILE A 72 5.41 6.27 -13.40
C ILE A 72 6.82 6.45 -13.95
N VAL A 73 7.74 6.86 -13.08
CA VAL A 73 9.16 7.04 -13.44
C VAL A 73 9.98 5.78 -13.19
N LYS A 74 9.48 4.86 -12.37
CA LYS A 74 10.12 3.57 -12.09
C LYS A 74 9.12 2.57 -11.50
N SER A 75 9.30 1.30 -11.83
CA SER A 75 8.65 0.16 -11.19
C SER A 75 9.64 -0.98 -10.96
N GLY A 76 9.41 -1.79 -9.94
CA GLY A 76 10.23 -2.97 -9.61
C GLY A 76 9.92 -3.54 -8.23
N SER A 77 10.56 -4.64 -7.86
CA SER A 77 10.49 -5.20 -6.49
C SER A 77 11.39 -4.41 -5.52
N ASP A 78 11.18 -4.58 -4.21
CA ASP A 78 12.04 -3.95 -3.20
C ASP A 78 13.53 -4.30 -3.40
N GLU A 79 13.80 -5.57 -3.69
CA GLU A 79 15.15 -6.08 -3.99
C GLU A 79 15.80 -5.37 -5.18
N GLU A 80 15.04 -5.13 -6.26
CA GLU A 80 15.52 -4.40 -7.43
C GLU A 80 15.84 -2.94 -7.08
N PHE A 81 15.03 -2.30 -6.24
CA PHE A 81 15.28 -0.93 -5.78
C PHE A 81 16.48 -0.81 -4.85
N LEU A 82 16.70 -1.81 -3.99
CA LEU A 82 17.89 -1.95 -3.14
C LEU A 82 19.16 -2.12 -4.00
N ALA A 83 19.13 -3.04 -4.96
CA ALA A 83 20.25 -3.37 -5.84
C ALA A 83 20.65 -2.21 -6.76
N MET A 84 19.67 -1.39 -7.20
CA MET A 84 19.91 -0.25 -8.08
C MET A 84 20.62 0.95 -7.43
N GLY A 85 20.92 0.86 -6.14
CA GLY A 85 21.75 1.84 -5.45
C GLY A 85 21.00 3.12 -5.12
N GLY A 86 20.64 3.26 -3.84
CA GLY A 86 20.64 4.49 -3.05
C GLY A 86 19.73 5.64 -3.46
N ARG A 87 19.70 6.09 -4.73
CA ARG A 87 19.02 7.31 -5.19
C ARG A 87 17.51 7.12 -5.31
N TYR A 88 17.07 6.05 -5.96
CA TYR A 88 15.63 5.76 -6.10
C TYR A 88 15.03 5.28 -4.79
N TYR A 89 15.76 4.43 -4.06
CA TYR A 89 15.40 4.06 -2.70
C TYR A 89 15.33 5.29 -1.77
N ARG A 90 16.28 6.25 -1.86
CA ARG A 90 16.14 7.53 -1.14
C ARG A 90 14.94 8.34 -1.58
N LEU A 91 14.63 8.41 -2.87
CA LEU A 91 13.48 9.17 -3.33
C LEU A 91 12.17 8.57 -2.80
N ALA A 92 12.05 7.23 -2.79
CA ALA A 92 10.93 6.53 -2.20
C ALA A 92 10.83 6.77 -0.69
N THR A 93 11.96 6.75 0.03
CA THR A 93 11.99 6.86 1.50
C THR A 93 12.06 8.28 2.06
N LYS A 94 12.49 9.29 1.28
CA LYS A 94 12.65 10.69 1.73
C LYS A 94 11.34 11.36 2.17
N GLY A 95 10.20 10.86 1.70
CA GLY A 95 8.86 11.30 2.09
C GLY A 95 8.20 10.45 3.16
N MET A 96 8.84 9.35 3.59
CA MET A 96 8.28 8.42 4.57
C MET A 96 8.65 8.89 5.96
N ARG A 97 7.63 9.12 6.79
CA ARG A 97 7.76 9.61 8.18
C ARG A 97 7.34 8.55 9.16
#